data_AF-A0A4Q4S454-F1
#
_entry.id   AF-A0A4Q4S454-F1
#
_cell.length_a   1.000
_cell.length_b   1.000
_cell.length_c   1.000
_cell.angle_alpha   90.00
_cell.angle_beta   90.00
_cell.angle_gamma   90.00
#
_symmetry.space_group_name_H-M   'P 1'
#
loop_
_entity.id
_entity.type
_entity.pdbx_description
1 polymer ?
#
loop_
_entity_poly.entity_id
_entity_poly.type
_entity_poly.pdbx_seq_one_letter_code
_entity_poly.pdbx_strand_id
1 'polypeptide(L)'
;MSIVTQCNPITADCGLHNATDDNASIPYHCSELFNGDLNGIPSNSLERLKGWNTKFFDLDNGSPRGISVASQLNPSSYNVTAVVDSINLDGIARAHDSQVHQGTVVGIGNGRVAFAISCTSTVYDVTYSLVNGNIYAFNTTLATPSTAAIIKAPSQAGFGSYELFERAAMSILLTNSTVLDPMELAFSQTFLALAAGVYTSVPNRENRWRGEMTLTRIGRGSFYFLVVSMFLYAVVIVVFTVLALSVFWRNDMRELQARLIP
;
A
#
# COMPACT_ATOMS: atom_id res chain seq x y z
N MET A 1 -5.62 7.10 3.44
CA MET A 1 -5.66 5.82 4.16
C MET A 1 -4.78 5.94 5.39
N SER A 2 -5.15 5.30 6.50
CA SER A 2 -4.37 5.31 7.74
C SER A 2 -4.30 3.90 8.31
N ILE A 3 -3.19 3.58 8.96
CA ILE A 3 -2.96 2.32 9.64
C ILE A 3 -2.62 2.67 11.08
N VAL A 4 -3.35 2.09 12.02
CA VAL A 4 -3.11 2.27 13.45
C VAL A 4 -2.78 0.91 14.03
N THR A 5 -1.58 0.80 14.60
CA THR A 5 -1.12 -0.41 15.29
C THR A 5 -1.11 -0.15 16.78
N GLN A 6 -1.57 -1.14 17.55
CA GLN A 6 -1.49 -1.16 19.01
C GLN A 6 -0.77 -2.43 19.42
N CYS A 7 0.19 -2.34 20.33
CA CYS A 7 1.04 -3.43 20.76
C CYS A 7 1.01 -3.60 22.29
N ASN A 8 0.94 -4.84 22.73
CA ASN A 8 1.00 -5.23 24.12
C ASN A 8 2.27 -6.09 24.37
N PRO A 9 2.92 -5.95 25.52
CA PRO A 9 4.06 -6.79 25.87
C PRO A 9 3.57 -8.20 26.19
N ILE A 10 4.22 -9.22 25.59
CA ILE A 10 3.95 -10.65 25.86
C ILE A 10 5.23 -11.42 26.20
N THR A 11 6.36 -10.74 26.38
CA THR A 11 7.67 -11.34 26.67
C THR A 11 7.64 -12.33 27.84
N ALA A 12 7.02 -11.94 28.96
CA ALA A 12 6.89 -12.83 30.13
C ALA A 12 6.00 -14.04 29.84
N ASP A 13 4.89 -13.84 29.13
CA ASP A 13 3.96 -14.92 28.73
C ASP A 13 4.61 -15.92 27.77
N CYS A 14 5.58 -15.45 26.97
CA CYS A 14 6.38 -16.27 26.08
C CYS A 14 7.50 -17.06 26.78
N GLY A 15 7.63 -16.95 28.10
CA GLY A 15 8.70 -17.60 28.86
C GLY A 15 10.10 -17.02 28.59
N LEU A 16 10.18 -15.79 28.07
CA LEU A 16 11.45 -15.11 27.90
C LEU A 16 11.88 -14.53 29.25
N HIS A 17 13.06 -14.95 29.70
CA HIS A 17 13.62 -14.56 30.98
C HIS A 17 15.07 -14.12 30.81
N ASN A 18 15.59 -13.41 31.82
CA ASN A 18 16.98 -13.00 31.82
C ASN A 18 17.88 -14.24 31.82
N ALA A 19 18.74 -14.34 30.81
CA ALA A 19 19.72 -15.41 30.68
C ALA A 19 21.13 -14.81 30.71
N THR A 20 22.04 -15.51 31.39
CA THR A 20 23.45 -15.12 31.53
C THR A 20 24.38 -15.93 30.63
N ASP A 21 23.88 -17.00 30.02
CA ASP A 21 24.70 -17.93 29.24
C ASP A 21 24.79 -17.50 27.78
N ASP A 22 25.98 -17.04 27.41
CA ASP A 22 26.36 -16.45 26.12
C ASP A 22 26.16 -17.36 24.89
N ASN A 23 25.97 -18.67 25.10
CA ASN A 23 25.85 -19.68 24.04
C ASN A 23 24.60 -20.56 24.18
N ALA A 24 23.70 -20.22 25.10
CA ALA A 24 22.49 -20.99 25.32
C ALA A 24 21.44 -20.70 24.23
N SER A 25 20.65 -21.73 23.88
CA SER A 25 19.39 -21.58 23.15
C SER A 25 18.53 -20.52 23.82
N ILE A 26 17.80 -19.71 23.03
CA ILE A 26 16.86 -18.70 23.53
C ILE A 26 15.46 -19.17 23.14
N PRO A 27 14.94 -20.23 23.79
CA PRO A 27 13.63 -20.75 23.48
C PRO A 27 12.56 -19.73 23.90
N TYR A 28 11.53 -19.61 23.09
CA TYR A 28 10.32 -18.88 23.42
C TYR A 28 9.11 -19.77 23.12
N HIS A 29 8.09 -19.67 23.96
CA HIS A 29 6.86 -20.42 23.82
C HIS A 29 5.66 -19.55 24.22
N CYS A 30 5.18 -18.73 23.28
CA CYS A 30 4.02 -17.88 23.50
C CYS A 30 2.70 -18.65 23.27
N SER A 31 2.70 -19.59 22.32
CA SER A 31 1.57 -20.47 22.02
C SER A 31 2.04 -21.69 21.21
N GLU A 32 1.16 -22.66 20.99
CA GLU A 32 1.44 -23.81 20.13
C GLU A 32 1.78 -23.41 18.68
N LEU A 33 1.25 -22.27 18.22
CA LEU A 33 1.48 -21.74 16.88
C LEU A 33 2.67 -20.77 16.81
N PHE A 34 3.13 -20.29 17.95
CA PHE A 34 4.19 -19.28 18.06
C PHE A 34 5.18 -19.66 19.17
N ASN A 35 6.07 -20.57 18.80
CA ASN A 35 7.19 -21.03 19.59
C ASN A 35 8.42 -21.23 18.70
N GLY A 36 9.60 -21.28 19.31
CA GLY A 36 10.85 -21.51 18.60
C GLY A 36 12.07 -21.12 19.41
N ASP A 37 13.19 -20.91 18.73
CA ASP A 37 14.44 -20.43 19.32
C ASP A 37 14.91 -19.19 18.58
N LEU A 38 15.16 -18.09 19.30
CA LEU A 38 15.59 -16.82 18.72
C LEU A 38 17.05 -16.83 18.24
N ASN A 39 17.84 -17.83 18.61
CA ASN A 39 19.17 -18.05 18.03
C ASN A 39 19.13 -18.72 16.66
N GLY A 40 17.98 -19.28 16.25
CA GLY A 40 17.76 -19.87 14.93
C GLY A 40 17.27 -18.85 13.90
N ILE A 41 17.39 -19.22 12.62
CA ILE A 41 16.61 -18.58 11.55
C ILE A 41 15.22 -19.26 11.58
N PRO A 42 14.11 -18.50 11.52
CA PRO A 42 12.78 -19.08 11.46
C PRO A 42 12.66 -20.12 10.34
N SER A 43 12.05 -21.27 10.64
CA SER A 43 11.80 -22.32 9.65
C SER A 43 10.69 -21.95 8.65
N ASN A 44 10.03 -20.79 8.84
CA ASN A 44 8.88 -20.36 8.07
C ASN A 44 9.22 -19.90 6.62
N SER A 45 10.49 -19.94 6.18
CA SER A 45 11.01 -19.65 4.82
C SER A 45 10.75 -18.24 4.26
N LEU A 46 9.81 -17.50 4.85
CA LEU A 46 9.43 -16.14 4.52
C LEU A 46 10.30 -15.12 5.26
N GLU A 47 10.69 -15.43 6.50
CA GLU A 47 11.61 -14.61 7.28
C GLU A 47 13.02 -15.19 7.23
N ARG A 48 14.00 -14.33 6.97
CA ARG A 48 15.42 -14.72 6.81
C ARG A 48 16.35 -14.07 7.82
N LEU A 49 15.77 -13.44 8.85
CA LEU A 49 16.50 -12.74 9.90
C LEU A 49 16.62 -13.61 11.13
N LYS A 50 17.86 -13.84 11.56
CA LYS A 50 18.12 -14.44 12.87
C LYS A 50 17.65 -13.47 13.96
N GLY A 51 16.96 -14.00 14.97
CA GLY A 51 16.47 -13.19 16.08
C GLY A 51 15.26 -12.31 15.72
N TRP A 52 14.57 -12.56 14.62
CA TRP A 52 13.29 -11.92 14.31
C TRP A 52 12.28 -12.99 13.88
N ASN A 53 11.10 -13.01 14.51
CA ASN A 53 10.03 -13.92 14.12
C ASN A 53 8.67 -13.22 14.23
N THR A 54 7.86 -13.34 13.18
CA THR A 54 6.51 -12.80 13.13
C THR A 54 5.51 -13.90 12.79
N LYS A 55 4.43 -13.97 13.56
CA LYS A 55 3.33 -14.87 13.27
C LYS A 55 2.00 -14.15 13.30
N PHE A 56 1.33 -14.15 12.15
CA PHE A 56 -0.03 -13.66 12.01
C PHE A 56 -1.03 -14.73 12.43
N PHE A 57 -2.07 -14.33 13.14
CA PHE A 57 -3.13 -15.21 13.62
C PHE A 57 -4.48 -14.50 13.62
N ASP A 58 -5.53 -15.31 13.76
CA ASP A 58 -6.90 -14.89 14.04
C ASP A 58 -7.34 -15.44 15.39
N LEU A 59 -8.29 -14.79 16.05
CA LEU A 59 -8.83 -15.22 17.34
C LEU A 59 -10.18 -15.90 17.09
N ASP A 60 -10.19 -17.22 17.02
CA ASP A 60 -11.41 -18.02 16.89
C ASP A 60 -11.87 -18.45 18.31
N ASN A 61 -12.93 -17.82 18.83
CA ASN A 61 -13.40 -18.02 20.22
C ASN A 61 -12.30 -17.87 21.29
N GLY A 62 -11.36 -16.94 21.08
CA GLY A 62 -10.26 -16.67 22.00
C GLY A 62 -9.04 -17.58 21.83
N SER A 63 -9.08 -18.57 20.93
CA SER A 63 -7.93 -19.40 20.58
C SER A 63 -7.22 -18.87 19.33
N PRO A 64 -5.89 -18.69 19.34
CA PRO A 64 -5.16 -18.23 18.17
C PRO A 64 -5.18 -19.31 17.10
N ARG A 65 -5.55 -18.94 15.87
CA ARG A 65 -5.53 -19.79 14.68
C ARG A 65 -4.63 -19.20 13.62
N GLY A 66 -3.77 -20.03 13.03
CA GLY A 66 -2.87 -19.60 11.97
C GLY A 66 -3.66 -19.18 10.72
N ILE A 67 -3.29 -18.03 10.14
CA ILE A 67 -3.90 -17.51 8.93
C ILE A 67 -2.95 -17.58 7.73
N SER A 68 -3.52 -17.68 6.53
CA SER A 68 -2.76 -17.59 5.28
C SER A 68 -2.48 -16.14 4.89
N VAL A 69 -1.47 -15.95 4.03
CA VAL A 69 -1.06 -14.64 3.48
C VAL A 69 -2.22 -13.90 2.77
N ALA A 70 -3.23 -14.64 2.28
CA ALA A 70 -4.39 -14.10 1.60
C ALA A 70 -5.58 -13.79 2.53
N SER A 71 -5.38 -13.83 3.84
CA SER A 71 -6.45 -13.63 4.81
C SER A 71 -7.02 -12.22 4.79
N GLN A 72 -8.34 -12.10 4.66
CA GLN A 72 -9.06 -10.82 4.60
C GLN A 72 -9.59 -10.43 5.98
N LEU A 73 -8.69 -10.21 6.94
CA LEU A 73 -9.01 -9.74 8.30
C LEU A 73 -8.64 -8.27 8.48
N ASN A 74 -9.56 -7.50 9.05
CA ASN A 74 -9.38 -6.15 9.57
C ASN A 74 -10.22 -6.01 10.85
N PRO A 75 -9.63 -5.89 12.04
CA PRO A 75 -8.20 -5.75 12.32
C PRO A 75 -7.39 -7.04 12.11
N SER A 76 -6.05 -6.91 12.00
CA SER A 76 -5.14 -8.05 11.88
C SER A 76 -4.23 -8.15 13.10
N SER A 77 -4.20 -9.32 13.74
CA SER A 77 -3.37 -9.59 14.91
C SER A 77 -2.14 -10.43 14.55
N TYR A 78 -1.02 -10.13 15.19
CA TYR A 78 0.23 -10.82 14.98
C TYR A 78 1.14 -10.70 16.21
N ASN A 79 1.92 -11.75 16.46
CA ASN A 79 2.93 -11.77 17.51
C ASN A 79 4.31 -11.65 16.87
N VAL A 80 5.19 -10.94 17.57
CA VAL A 80 6.55 -10.65 17.13
C VAL A 80 7.49 -10.94 18.28
N THR A 81 8.61 -11.59 17.97
CA THR A 81 9.74 -11.75 18.90
C THR A 81 10.99 -11.23 18.23
N ALA A 82 11.79 -10.48 18.98
CA ALA A 82 13.04 -9.91 18.50
C ALA A 82 14.18 -10.13 19.50
N VAL A 83 15.40 -10.33 18.99
CA VAL A 83 16.65 -10.26 19.74
C VAL A 83 17.56 -9.29 19.04
N VAL A 84 17.92 -8.22 19.73
CA VAL A 84 18.76 -7.15 19.20
C VAL A 84 19.93 -6.91 20.15
N ASP A 85 20.99 -6.34 19.61
CA ASP A 85 22.15 -5.97 20.40
C ASP A 85 21.86 -4.65 21.12
N SER A 86 22.21 -4.56 22.40
CA SER A 86 22.04 -3.38 23.25
C SER A 86 23.40 -2.80 23.62
N ILE A 87 23.55 -1.49 23.45
CA ILE A 87 24.79 -0.77 23.75
C ILE A 87 24.89 -0.47 25.26
N ASN A 88 23.80 -0.59 26.03
CA ASN A 88 23.77 -0.27 27.47
C ASN A 88 22.80 -1.17 28.26
N LEU A 89 23.21 -2.41 28.53
CA LEU A 89 22.39 -3.33 29.34
C LEU A 89 22.29 -2.93 30.81
N ASP A 90 23.30 -2.25 31.36
CA ASP A 90 23.25 -1.82 32.75
C ASP A 90 22.16 -0.78 32.99
N GLY A 91 21.82 0.05 31.99
CA GLY A 91 20.69 0.98 32.07
C GLY A 91 19.32 0.33 31.83
N ILE A 92 19.25 -0.68 30.94
CA ILE A 92 17.99 -1.30 30.50
C ILE A 92 17.57 -2.48 31.40
N ALA A 93 18.53 -3.27 31.90
CA ALA A 93 18.28 -4.45 32.72
C ALA A 93 18.29 -4.17 34.24
N ARG A 94 18.91 -3.08 34.71
CA ARG A 94 18.88 -2.66 36.13
C ARG A 94 17.84 -1.59 36.45
N ALA A 95 17.03 -1.23 35.48
CA ALA A 95 15.87 -0.39 35.69
C ALA A 95 14.82 -1.17 36.49
N HIS A 96 14.88 -1.06 37.82
CA HIS A 96 13.69 -0.94 38.68
C HIS A 96 12.90 0.34 38.31
N ASP A 97 12.80 0.65 37.02
CA ASP A 97 12.12 1.81 36.50
C ASP A 97 10.65 1.45 36.33
N SER A 98 9.79 2.17 37.05
CA SER A 98 8.34 2.08 36.94
C SER A 98 7.81 2.33 35.52
N GLN A 99 8.62 2.90 34.62
CA GLN A 99 8.24 3.22 33.24
C GLN A 99 8.59 2.13 32.21
N VAL A 100 9.53 1.23 32.50
CA VAL A 100 9.70 -0.01 31.73
C VAL A 100 8.92 -1.07 32.49
N HIS A 101 7.70 -1.39 32.04
CA HIS A 101 6.95 -2.50 32.66
C HIS A 101 7.86 -3.73 32.74
N GLN A 102 8.16 -4.14 33.98
CA GLN A 102 9.01 -5.27 34.28
C GLN A 102 8.59 -6.44 33.40
N GLY A 103 9.55 -7.00 32.68
CA GLY A 103 9.30 -8.12 31.79
C GLY A 103 8.86 -7.75 30.37
N THR A 104 8.99 -6.50 29.90
CA THR A 104 8.83 -6.19 28.47
C THR A 104 10.08 -6.52 27.66
N VAL A 105 11.27 -6.22 28.20
CA VAL A 105 12.57 -6.53 27.61
C VAL A 105 13.38 -7.34 28.61
N VAL A 106 14.08 -8.36 28.15
CA VAL A 106 14.93 -9.23 28.96
C VAL A 106 16.35 -9.28 28.41
N GLY A 107 17.35 -9.37 29.28
CA GLY A 107 18.75 -9.52 28.88
C GLY A 107 19.10 -10.98 28.62
N ILE A 108 19.78 -11.28 27.50
CA ILE A 108 20.07 -12.66 27.07
C ILE A 108 21.59 -12.92 26.96
N GLY A 109 22.40 -12.22 27.76
CA GLY A 109 23.87 -12.32 27.73
C GLY A 109 24.50 -11.58 26.54
N ASN A 110 25.84 -11.54 26.49
CA ASN A 110 26.62 -11.00 25.37
C ASN A 110 26.30 -9.58 24.87
N GLY A 111 25.71 -8.72 25.68
CA GLY A 111 25.32 -7.42 25.17
C GLY A 111 23.90 -7.39 24.57
N ARG A 112 23.15 -8.50 24.61
CA ARG A 112 21.92 -8.68 23.82
C ARG A 112 20.68 -8.65 24.69
N VAL A 113 19.60 -8.22 24.09
CA VAL A 113 18.28 -8.16 24.72
C VAL A 113 17.22 -8.76 23.81
N ALA A 114 16.21 -9.37 24.42
CA ALA A 114 15.07 -9.93 23.73
C ALA A 114 13.76 -9.34 24.24
N PHE A 115 12.77 -9.30 23.36
CA PHE A 115 11.41 -8.95 23.72
C PHE A 115 10.42 -9.64 22.79
N ALA A 116 9.18 -9.79 23.25
CA ALA A 116 8.05 -10.25 22.48
C ALA A 116 6.85 -9.33 22.68
N ILE A 117 6.16 -9.03 21.58
CA ILE A 117 5.00 -8.14 21.55
C ILE A 117 3.87 -8.78 20.75
N SER A 118 2.64 -8.54 21.19
CA SER A 118 1.43 -8.88 20.45
C SER A 118 0.82 -7.59 19.93
N CYS A 119 0.72 -7.47 18.61
CA CYS A 119 0.24 -6.27 17.97
C CYS A 119 -1.05 -6.54 17.19
N THR A 120 -1.92 -5.53 17.17
CA THR A 120 -3.13 -5.50 16.36
C THR A 120 -3.13 -4.25 15.50
N SER A 121 -3.14 -4.44 14.18
CA SER A 121 -3.18 -3.34 13.22
C SER A 121 -4.56 -3.23 12.61
N THR A 122 -5.11 -2.02 12.67
CA THR A 122 -6.40 -1.68 12.09
C THR A 122 -6.20 -0.71 10.94
N VAL A 123 -6.86 -1.03 9.83
CA VAL A 123 -6.74 -0.27 8.61
C VAL A 123 -8.00 0.59 8.43
N TYR A 124 -7.79 1.89 8.22
CA TYR A 124 -8.85 2.89 8.08
C TYR A 124 -8.80 3.59 6.72
N ASP A 125 -9.98 3.72 6.11
CA ASP A 125 -10.22 4.63 5.01
C ASP A 125 -10.36 6.04 5.57
N VAL A 126 -9.55 6.95 5.04
CA VAL A 126 -9.49 8.34 5.50
C VAL A 126 -10.03 9.23 4.42
N THR A 127 -11.05 10.01 4.75
CA THR A 127 -11.56 11.10 3.93
C THR A 127 -11.19 12.41 4.60
N TYR A 128 -10.52 13.28 3.85
CA TYR A 128 -10.12 14.58 4.36
C TYR A 128 -10.45 15.69 3.36
N SER A 129 -10.78 16.87 3.87
CA SER A 129 -10.95 18.08 3.06
C SER A 129 -9.81 19.05 3.36
N LEU A 130 -9.11 19.48 2.32
CA LEU A 130 -8.02 20.43 2.42
C LEU A 130 -8.47 21.78 1.83
N VAL A 131 -8.41 22.86 2.61
CA VAL A 131 -8.69 24.22 2.15
C VAL A 131 -7.48 25.09 2.49
N ASN A 132 -6.88 25.73 1.50
CA ASN A 132 -5.69 26.60 1.66
C ASN A 132 -4.51 25.92 2.40
N GLY A 133 -4.27 24.63 2.17
CA GLY A 133 -3.19 23.88 2.83
C GLY A 133 -3.55 23.33 4.22
N ASN A 134 -4.68 23.72 4.80
CA ASN A 134 -5.14 23.25 6.10
C ASN A 134 -6.21 22.15 5.97
N ILE A 135 -6.18 21.18 6.88
CA ILE A 135 -7.16 20.09 6.97
C ILE A 135 -8.37 20.59 7.77
N TYR A 136 -9.57 20.58 7.17
CA TYR A 136 -10.82 21.08 7.79
C TYR A 136 -11.74 19.97 8.26
N ALA A 137 -11.76 18.84 7.55
CA ALA A 137 -12.50 17.65 7.94
C ALA A 137 -11.55 16.47 7.81
N PHE A 138 -11.55 15.59 8.81
CA PHE A 138 -10.80 14.36 8.82
C PHE A 138 -11.72 13.28 9.40
N ASN A 139 -12.27 12.45 8.53
CA ASN A 139 -13.17 11.39 8.91
C ASN A 139 -12.53 10.03 8.58
N THR A 140 -12.53 9.14 9.56
CA THR A 140 -11.95 7.80 9.47
C THR A 140 -13.06 6.77 9.53
N THR A 141 -13.09 5.89 8.54
CA THR A 141 -14.01 4.74 8.49
C THR A 141 -13.20 3.47 8.43
N LEU A 142 -13.68 2.40 9.05
CA LEU A 142 -13.00 1.11 8.97
C LEU A 142 -12.90 0.68 7.50
N ALA A 143 -11.68 0.37 7.03
CA ALA A 143 -11.48 -0.05 5.65
C ALA A 143 -12.06 -1.46 5.43
N THR A 144 -12.48 -1.74 4.21
CA THR A 144 -12.97 -3.09 3.87
C THR A 144 -11.87 -4.14 4.10
N PRO A 145 -12.21 -5.38 4.52
CA PRO A 145 -11.22 -6.40 4.81
C PRO A 145 -10.34 -6.77 3.60
N SER A 146 -10.86 -6.63 2.38
CA SER A 146 -10.10 -6.78 1.14
C SER A 146 -8.99 -5.73 0.99
N THR A 147 -9.27 -4.46 1.32
CA THR A 147 -8.26 -3.40 1.25
C THR A 147 -7.18 -3.62 2.32
N ALA A 148 -7.59 -4.03 3.52
CA ALA A 148 -6.65 -4.36 4.59
C ALA A 148 -5.75 -5.56 4.23
N ALA A 149 -6.30 -6.56 3.51
CA ALA A 149 -5.53 -7.70 3.02
C ALA A 149 -4.40 -7.27 2.09
N ILE A 150 -4.67 -6.36 1.16
CA ILE A 150 -3.65 -5.83 0.22
C ILE A 150 -2.51 -5.15 0.98
N ILE A 151 -2.84 -4.38 2.03
CA ILE A 151 -1.85 -3.67 2.83
C ILE A 151 -0.94 -4.61 3.61
N LYS A 152 -1.51 -5.64 4.25
CA LYS A 152 -0.74 -6.51 5.14
C LYS A 152 -0.03 -7.65 4.41
N ALA A 153 -0.50 -8.04 3.23
CA ALA A 153 0.03 -9.20 2.49
C ALA A 153 1.56 -9.17 2.28
N PRO A 154 2.20 -8.02 1.94
CA PRO A 154 3.66 -7.98 1.81
C PRO A 154 4.37 -8.34 3.12
N SER A 155 3.92 -7.80 4.25
CA SER A 155 4.53 -8.13 5.54
C SER A 155 4.25 -9.57 5.97
N GLN A 156 3.07 -10.12 5.66
CA GLN A 156 2.79 -11.54 5.87
C GLN A 156 3.68 -12.46 5.00
N ALA A 157 4.15 -11.97 3.86
CA ALA A 157 5.13 -12.64 3.01
C ALA A 157 6.59 -12.40 3.46
N GLY A 158 6.81 -11.71 4.60
CA GLY A 158 8.15 -11.44 5.15
C GLY A 158 8.80 -10.15 4.65
N PHE A 159 8.15 -9.35 3.81
CA PHE A 159 8.71 -8.06 3.38
C PHE A 159 8.67 -7.03 4.53
N GLY A 160 9.71 -6.21 4.63
CA GLY A 160 9.84 -5.19 5.67
C GLY A 160 10.40 -5.70 7.01
N SER A 161 10.66 -7.00 7.16
CA SER A 161 11.23 -7.56 8.39
C SER A 161 12.60 -6.97 8.76
N TYR A 162 13.43 -6.63 7.76
CA TYR A 162 14.73 -5.96 7.98
C TYR A 162 14.56 -4.55 8.55
N GLU A 163 13.64 -3.77 7.97
CA GLU A 163 13.35 -2.42 8.47
C GLU A 163 12.80 -2.47 9.90
N LEU A 164 11.86 -3.39 10.15
CA LEU A 164 11.29 -3.57 11.49
C LEU A 164 12.34 -4.04 12.50
N PHE A 165 13.27 -4.90 12.10
CA PHE A 165 14.39 -5.32 12.94
C PHE A 165 15.31 -4.14 13.31
N GLU A 166 15.66 -3.28 12.35
CA GLU A 166 16.46 -2.07 12.64
C GLU A 166 15.70 -1.09 13.55
N ARG A 167 14.40 -0.91 13.31
CA ARG A 167 13.54 -0.08 14.19
C ARG A 167 13.44 -0.65 15.60
N ALA A 168 13.42 -1.98 15.74
CA ALA A 168 13.47 -2.68 17.02
C ALA A 168 14.81 -2.51 17.74
N ALA A 169 15.93 -2.48 17.01
CA ALA A 169 17.23 -2.18 17.62
C ALA A 169 17.27 -0.73 18.15
N MET A 170 16.74 0.21 17.37
CA MET A 170 16.69 1.63 17.74
C MET A 170 15.70 1.92 18.88
N SER A 171 14.57 1.20 18.96
CA SER A 171 13.57 1.42 19.99
C SER A 171 14.09 1.14 21.40
N ILE A 172 15.01 0.19 21.53
CA ILE A 172 15.63 -0.14 22.83
C ILE A 172 16.59 0.93 23.31
N LEU A 173 17.15 1.73 22.41
CA LEU A 173 18.04 2.84 22.77
C LEU A 173 17.29 4.06 23.30
N LEU A 174 15.96 4.11 23.17
CA LEU A 174 15.13 5.22 23.63
C LEU A 174 14.91 5.10 25.14
N THR A 175 15.45 6.05 25.90
CA THR A 175 15.43 6.03 27.37
C THR A 175 14.09 6.47 27.99
N ASN A 176 13.18 7.07 27.22
CA ASN A 176 12.00 7.76 27.75
C ASN A 176 10.66 7.14 27.30
N SER A 177 10.69 6.10 26.46
CA SER A 177 9.50 5.45 25.91
C SER A 177 9.63 3.95 26.07
N THR A 178 8.51 3.25 26.27
CA THR A 178 8.51 1.79 26.17
C THR A 178 8.91 1.37 24.76
N VAL A 179 9.41 0.14 24.58
CA VAL A 179 9.70 -0.41 23.24
C VAL A 179 8.44 -0.47 22.37
N LEU A 180 7.24 -0.41 22.97
CA LEU A 180 5.95 -0.53 22.30
C LEU A 180 5.66 0.67 21.39
N ASP A 181 5.70 1.90 21.91
CA ASP A 181 5.38 3.13 21.16
C ASP A 181 6.16 3.29 19.83
N PRO A 182 7.51 3.20 19.81
CA PRO A 182 8.26 3.29 18.58
C PRO A 182 7.97 2.12 17.64
N MET A 183 7.59 0.96 18.18
CA MET A 183 7.31 -0.23 17.38
C MET A 183 5.91 -0.19 16.75
N GLU A 184 4.91 0.29 17.48
CA GLU A 184 3.58 0.59 16.94
C GLU A 184 3.66 1.54 15.74
N LEU A 185 4.47 2.59 15.88
CA LEU A 185 4.74 3.54 14.81
C LEU A 185 5.49 2.86 13.65
N ALA A 186 6.52 2.07 13.94
CA ALA A 186 7.30 1.36 12.93
C ALA A 186 6.42 0.41 12.09
N PHE A 187 5.58 -0.41 12.72
CA PHE A 187 4.64 -1.27 12.00
C PHE A 187 3.68 -0.48 11.12
N SER A 188 3.09 0.59 11.67
CA SER A 188 2.15 1.43 10.93
C SER A 188 2.80 2.08 9.70
N GLN A 189 4.05 2.56 9.83
CA GLN A 189 4.82 3.13 8.72
C GLN A 189 5.23 2.07 7.69
N THR A 190 5.75 0.92 8.13
CA THR A 190 6.21 -0.15 7.23
C THR A 190 5.04 -0.75 6.45
N PHE A 191 3.88 -1.02 7.06
CA PHE A 191 2.72 -1.48 6.31
C PHE A 191 2.27 -0.47 5.26
N LEU A 192 2.27 0.82 5.59
CA LEU A 192 1.89 1.87 4.64
C LEU A 192 2.90 1.99 3.50
N ALA A 193 4.19 1.93 3.82
CA ALA A 193 5.29 1.99 2.85
C ALA A 193 5.25 0.80 1.87
N LEU A 194 5.02 -0.41 2.38
CA LEU A 194 4.90 -1.62 1.56
C LEU A 194 3.69 -1.57 0.62
N ALA A 195 2.60 -0.92 1.05
CA ALA A 195 1.41 -0.78 0.22
C ALA A 195 1.48 0.41 -0.75
N ALA A 196 2.40 1.36 -0.55
CA ALA A 196 2.48 2.61 -1.32
C ALA A 196 2.65 2.37 -2.83
N GLY A 197 3.33 1.29 -3.23
CA GLY A 197 3.53 0.94 -4.64
C GLY A 197 2.27 0.48 -5.38
N VAL A 198 1.22 0.10 -4.66
CA VAL A 198 -0.05 -0.38 -5.24
C VAL A 198 -1.07 0.77 -5.37
N TYR A 199 -0.96 1.80 -4.54
CA TYR A 199 -1.87 2.94 -4.57
C TYR A 199 -1.46 3.97 -5.62
N THR A 200 -2.43 4.39 -6.42
CA THR A 200 -2.27 5.52 -7.34
C THR A 200 -2.89 6.77 -6.74
N SER A 201 -2.30 7.93 -7.05
CA SER A 201 -2.90 9.21 -6.70
C SER A 201 -4.24 9.36 -7.42
N VAL A 202 -5.33 9.40 -6.65
CA VAL A 202 -6.66 9.72 -7.16
C VAL A 202 -6.89 11.22 -6.96
N PRO A 203 -7.28 11.99 -8.00
CA PRO A 203 -7.56 13.40 -7.84
C PRO A 203 -8.67 13.61 -6.80
N ASN A 204 -8.52 14.64 -5.95
CA ASN A 204 -9.52 14.98 -4.93
C ASN A 204 -10.91 14.99 -5.54
N ARG A 205 -11.89 14.37 -4.88
CA ARG A 205 -13.27 14.29 -5.39
C ARG A 205 -13.85 15.68 -5.68
N GLU A 206 -13.47 16.69 -4.90
CA GLU A 206 -13.84 18.11 -5.07
C GLU A 206 -13.04 18.82 -6.18
N ASN A 207 -11.80 18.38 -6.48
CA ASN A 207 -11.02 18.92 -7.61
C ASN A 207 -11.24 18.13 -8.90
N ARG A 208 -12.12 17.12 -8.88
CA ARG A 208 -12.51 16.36 -10.06
C ARG A 208 -13.46 17.23 -10.89
N TRP A 209 -12.85 18.10 -11.69
CA TRP A 209 -13.39 18.93 -12.78
C TRP A 209 -13.83 20.37 -12.46
N ARG A 210 -12.88 21.29 -12.66
CA ARG A 210 -13.02 22.38 -13.65
C ARG A 210 -11.73 22.51 -14.46
N GLY A 211 -11.30 21.41 -15.07
CA GLY A 211 -10.55 21.57 -16.30
C GLY A 211 -11.58 22.03 -17.31
N GLU A 212 -11.56 23.30 -17.71
CA GLU A 212 -12.10 23.65 -19.01
C GLU A 212 -11.32 22.80 -19.99
N MET A 213 -11.88 21.65 -20.34
CA MET A 213 -11.42 20.88 -21.48
C MET A 213 -11.67 21.86 -22.62
N THR A 214 -10.61 22.56 -23.00
CA THR A 214 -10.54 23.26 -24.28
C THR A 214 -10.57 22.13 -25.30
N LEU A 215 -11.79 21.62 -25.53
CA LEU A 215 -12.19 20.96 -26.76
C LEU A 215 -11.48 21.76 -27.82
N THR A 216 -10.50 21.11 -28.46
CA THR A 216 -9.60 21.70 -29.44
C THR A 216 -10.36 22.78 -30.18
N ARG A 217 -10.02 24.04 -29.90
CA ARG A 217 -10.69 25.18 -30.50
C ARG A 217 -10.30 25.10 -31.97
N ILE A 218 -11.04 24.33 -32.75
CA ILE A 218 -10.79 24.10 -34.17
C ILE A 218 -10.61 25.49 -34.75
N GLY A 219 -9.40 25.76 -35.23
CA GLY A 219 -9.05 27.07 -35.72
C GLY A 219 -10.09 27.45 -36.76
N ARG A 220 -10.80 28.56 -36.54
CA ARG A 220 -11.89 29.02 -37.43
C ARG A 220 -11.45 28.99 -38.90
N GLY A 221 -10.16 29.24 -39.17
CA GLY A 221 -9.56 29.12 -40.50
C GLY A 221 -9.69 27.74 -41.16
N SER A 222 -9.46 26.64 -40.44
CA SER A 222 -9.57 25.29 -41.02
C SER A 222 -11.01 24.96 -41.41
N PHE A 223 -11.98 25.40 -40.61
CA PHE A 223 -13.40 25.23 -40.92
C PHE A 223 -13.82 26.03 -42.17
N TYR A 224 -13.43 27.32 -42.25
CA TYR A 224 -13.73 28.14 -43.43
C TYR A 224 -13.05 27.62 -44.70
N PHE A 225 -11.82 27.15 -44.60
CA PHE A 225 -11.11 26.57 -45.75
C PHE A 225 -11.83 25.33 -46.30
N LEU A 226 -12.30 24.45 -45.42
CA LEU A 226 -13.02 23.23 -45.80
C LEU A 226 -14.37 23.55 -46.47
N VAL A 227 -15.11 24.53 -45.95
CA VAL A 227 -16.37 25.00 -46.53
C VAL A 227 -16.16 25.64 -47.91
N VAL A 228 -15.16 26.51 -48.05
CA VAL A 228 -14.85 27.17 -49.33
C VAL A 228 -14.38 26.15 -50.37
N SER A 229 -13.56 25.19 -49.97
CA SER A 229 -13.06 24.12 -50.86
C SER A 229 -14.20 23.24 -51.38
N MET A 230 -15.13 22.83 -50.50
CA MET A 230 -16.33 22.09 -50.88
C MET A 230 -17.22 22.89 -51.85
N PHE A 231 -17.38 24.19 -51.62
CA PHE A 231 -18.17 25.06 -52.49
C PHE A 231 -17.56 25.20 -53.88
N LEU A 232 -16.24 25.41 -53.98
CA LEU A 232 -15.54 25.45 -55.27
C LEU A 232 -15.68 24.13 -56.03
N TYR A 233 -15.59 23.00 -55.33
CA TYR A 233 -15.75 21.69 -55.94
C TYR A 233 -17.16 21.50 -56.54
N ALA A 234 -18.19 21.95 -55.82
CA ALA A 234 -19.56 21.94 -56.32
C ALA A 234 -19.73 22.81 -57.58
N VAL A 235 -19.13 24.01 -57.62
CA VAL A 235 -19.17 24.89 -58.79
C VAL A 235 -18.52 24.22 -60.00
N VAL A 236 -17.37 23.58 -59.82
CA VAL A 236 -16.68 22.86 -60.91
C VAL A 236 -17.55 21.73 -61.47
N ILE A 237 -18.22 20.96 -60.61
CA ILE A 237 -19.15 19.91 -61.04
C ILE A 237 -20.33 20.50 -61.83
N VAL A 238 -20.90 21.62 -61.37
CA VAL A 238 -21.99 22.30 -62.10
C VAL A 238 -21.52 22.77 -63.48
N VAL A 239 -20.33 23.34 -63.59
CA VAL A 239 -19.79 23.76 -64.90
C VAL A 239 -19.57 22.57 -65.83
N PHE A 240 -18.97 21.49 -65.34
CA PHE A 240 -18.76 20.29 -66.14
C PHE A 240 -20.06 19.61 -66.55
N THR A 241 -21.06 19.57 -65.68
CA THR A 241 -22.38 19.02 -66.02
C THR A 241 -23.08 19.87 -67.06
N VAL A 242 -23.04 21.21 -66.97
CA VAL A 242 -23.59 22.10 -68.01
C VAL A 242 -22.86 21.94 -69.34
N LEU A 243 -21.52 21.87 -69.33
CA LEU A 243 -20.73 21.65 -70.54
C LEU A 243 -21.08 20.29 -71.17
N ALA A 244 -21.12 19.22 -70.38
CA ALA A 244 -21.53 17.90 -70.86
C ALA A 244 -22.94 17.95 -71.47
N LEU A 245 -23.91 18.55 -70.77
CA LEU A 245 -25.28 18.71 -71.28
C LEU A 245 -25.31 19.49 -72.59
N SER A 246 -24.54 20.57 -72.70
CA SER A 246 -24.48 21.37 -73.94
C SER A 246 -23.85 20.61 -75.12
N VAL A 247 -22.86 19.74 -74.85
CA VAL A 247 -22.25 18.89 -75.88
C VAL A 247 -23.21 17.80 -76.33
N PHE A 248 -23.90 17.14 -75.38
CA PHE A 248 -24.95 16.17 -75.70
C PHE A 248 -26.11 16.82 -76.47
N TRP A 249 -26.59 18.00 -76.05
CA TRP A 249 -27.62 18.74 -76.78
C TRP A 249 -27.20 19.13 -78.21
N ARG A 250 -25.92 19.41 -78.43
CA ARG A 250 -25.40 19.82 -79.75
C ARG A 250 -25.17 18.64 -80.69
N ASN A 251 -24.96 17.43 -80.17
CA ASN A 251 -24.61 16.25 -80.97
C ASN A 251 -25.71 15.18 -81.08
N ASP A 252 -26.76 15.17 -80.24
CA ASP A 252 -27.80 14.10 -80.26
C ASP A 252 -29.10 14.41 -81.03
N MET A 253 -29.03 15.23 -82.08
CA MET A 253 -30.10 15.30 -83.08
C MET A 253 -29.66 14.97 -84.51
N ARG A 254 -28.36 14.68 -84.77
CA ARG A 254 -27.89 14.32 -86.11
C ARG A 254 -27.58 12.84 -86.31
N GLU A 255 -27.23 12.10 -85.25
CA GLU A 255 -26.81 10.70 -85.41
C GLU A 255 -27.95 9.69 -85.14
N LEU A 256 -28.92 10.02 -84.27
CA LEU A 256 -30.13 9.21 -84.08
C LEU A 256 -31.15 9.33 -85.23
N GLN A 257 -31.16 10.44 -85.97
CA GLN A 257 -31.96 10.59 -87.20
C GLN A 257 -31.37 9.84 -88.41
N ALA A 258 -30.07 9.51 -88.38
CA ALA A 258 -29.39 8.78 -89.46
C ALA A 258 -29.49 7.25 -89.34
N ARG A 259 -29.99 6.70 -88.23
CA ARG A 259 -30.17 5.25 -88.01
C ARG A 259 -31.62 4.75 -87.99
N LEU A 260 -32.61 5.62 -88.20
CA LEU A 260 -34.05 5.28 -88.06
C LEU A 260 -34.91 5.56 -89.30
N ILE A 261 -34.32 5.71 -90.49
CA ILE A 261 -35.05 5.78 -91.76
C ILE A 261 -34.28 5.00 -92.84
N PRO A 262 -34.95 4.09 -93.55
CA PRO A 262 -35.23 2.69 -93.21
C PRO A 262 -34.07 1.70 -93.49
#